data_AF-A0A2P2ML51-F1
#
_entry.id   AF-A0A2P2ML51-F1
#
_cell.length_a   1.000
_cell.length_b   1.000
_cell.length_c   1.000
_cell.angle_alpha   90.00
_cell.angle_beta   90.00
_cell.angle_gamma   90.00
#
_symmetry.space_group_name_H-M   'P 1'
#
loop_
_entity.id
_entity.type
_entity.pdbx_description
1 polymer ?
#
loop_
_entity_poly.entity_id
_entity_poly.type
_entity_poly.pdbx_seq_one_letter_code
_entity_poly.pdbx_strand_id
1 'polypeptide(L)'
;MFYALAVITFGSAVPAGQFVPGIMIGSTYGRLVGMFVVKFYAKLNIEEGTYALLGAASFLGGSMRMTVSLCVIMVELTNNLKLLPLIMLVLLISKAVGDAFNEGLYEEQARLRGIPLLESRPKYEMRKMTAKEACGNQKVVSFPRIAKVADVVAILRSNKHNGFPVIDHTRNGETLVIGLVLRSHLLVLLQSKVDFQHSPFPSDATGGSGQMR
;
A
#
# COMPACT_ATOMS: atom_id res chain seq x y z
N MET A 1 20.78 21.42 -15.98
CA MET A 1 20.32 20.80 -17.26
C MET A 1 19.81 19.38 -17.06
N PHE A 2 20.60 18.44 -16.51
CA PHE A 2 20.17 17.05 -16.32
C PHE A 2 18.90 16.87 -15.45
N TYR A 3 18.75 17.66 -14.37
CA TYR A 3 17.54 17.63 -13.53
C TYR A 3 16.25 17.92 -14.32
N ALA A 4 16.25 18.95 -15.18
CA ALA A 4 15.08 19.31 -15.97
C ALA A 4 14.70 18.20 -16.96
N LEU A 5 15.70 17.58 -17.62
CA LEU A 5 15.48 16.44 -18.50
C LEU A 5 14.94 15.20 -17.76
N ALA A 6 15.39 14.98 -16.53
CA ALA A 6 14.89 13.89 -15.70
C ALA A 6 13.41 14.09 -15.33
N VAL A 7 13.00 15.32 -15.01
CA VAL A 7 11.59 15.65 -14.72
C VAL A 7 10.72 15.47 -15.96
N ILE A 8 11.17 15.94 -17.13
CA ILE A 8 10.43 15.79 -18.40
C ILE A 8 10.26 14.30 -18.75
N THR A 9 11.33 13.51 -18.63
CA THR A 9 11.30 12.07 -18.94
C THR A 9 10.38 11.30 -17.97
N PHE A 10 10.34 11.68 -16.70
CA PHE A 10 9.48 11.03 -15.70
C PHE A 10 7.97 11.18 -15.98
N GLY A 11 7.57 12.30 -16.59
CA GLY A 11 6.18 12.52 -17.01
C GLY A 11 5.79 11.79 -18.31
N SER A 12 6.75 11.16 -19.00
CA SER A 12 6.48 10.44 -20.25
C SER A 12 5.89 9.06 -19.99
N ALA A 13 5.07 8.55 -20.92
CA ALA A 13 4.45 7.23 -20.84
C ALA A 13 5.43 6.08 -21.18
N VAL A 14 6.69 6.21 -20.79
CA VAL A 14 7.77 5.24 -21.06
C VAL A 14 8.12 4.52 -19.75
N PRO A 15 8.28 3.19 -19.75
CA PRO A 15 8.75 2.46 -18.56
C PRO A 15 10.21 2.85 -18.27
N ALA A 16 10.42 3.71 -17.29
CA ALA A 16 11.74 4.17 -16.86
C ALA A 16 11.85 4.20 -15.32
N GLY A 17 13.06 3.95 -14.81
CA GLY A 17 13.35 4.04 -13.37
C GLY A 17 13.91 5.41 -12.98
N GLN A 18 13.51 5.93 -11.81
CA GLN A 18 14.01 7.20 -11.28
C GLN A 18 15.24 7.06 -10.36
N PHE A 19 15.63 5.83 -10.00
CA PHE A 19 16.71 5.59 -9.05
C PHE A 19 18.07 6.08 -9.57
N VAL A 20 18.49 5.62 -10.75
CA VAL A 20 19.79 5.97 -11.34
C VAL A 20 19.90 7.48 -11.66
N PRO A 21 18.90 8.12 -12.30
CA PRO A 21 18.93 9.57 -12.49
C PRO A 21 19.03 10.34 -11.16
N GLY A 22 18.33 9.87 -10.12
CA GLY A 22 18.40 10.47 -8.79
C GLY A 22 19.79 10.41 -8.16
N ILE A 23 20.49 9.27 -8.30
CA ILE A 23 21.90 9.15 -7.88
C ILE A 23 22.76 10.16 -8.62
N MET A 24 22.64 10.26 -9.94
CA MET A 24 23.48 11.17 -10.74
C MET A 24 23.27 12.63 -10.35
N ILE A 25 22.02 13.05 -10.15
CA ILE A 25 21.68 14.43 -9.72
C ILE A 25 22.28 14.70 -8.34
N GLY A 26 22.02 13.82 -7.38
CA GLY A 26 22.49 13.97 -6.02
C GLY A 26 24.02 13.90 -5.90
N SER A 27 24.68 13.02 -6.65
CA SER A 27 26.15 12.93 -6.68
C SER A 27 26.80 14.15 -7.30
N THR A 28 26.23 14.70 -8.37
CA THR A 28 26.75 15.94 -8.96
C THR A 28 26.63 17.09 -7.97
N TYR A 29 25.49 17.21 -7.30
CA TYR A 29 25.28 18.22 -6.26
C TYR A 29 26.24 18.03 -5.07
N GLY A 30 26.36 16.81 -4.56
CA GLY A 30 27.28 16.48 -3.47
C GLY A 30 28.74 16.76 -3.82
N ARG A 31 29.16 16.47 -5.06
CA ARG A 31 30.51 16.77 -5.53
C ARG A 31 30.76 18.28 -5.62
N LEU A 32 29.80 19.06 -6.10
CA LEU A 32 29.91 20.53 -6.12
C LEU A 32 30.09 21.10 -4.71
N VAL A 33 29.33 20.59 -3.73
CA VAL A 33 29.48 20.97 -2.32
C VAL A 33 30.86 20.54 -1.79
N GLY A 34 31.31 19.32 -2.09
CA GLY A 34 32.63 18.82 -1.71
C GLY A 34 33.77 19.70 -2.25
N MET A 35 33.73 20.07 -3.53
CA MET A 35 34.72 20.96 -4.14
C MET A 35 34.74 22.34 -3.48
N PHE A 36 33.57 22.88 -3.13
CA PHE A 36 33.48 24.15 -2.42
C PHE A 36 34.10 24.06 -1.03
N VAL A 37 33.78 23.01 -0.27
CA VAL A 37 34.33 22.77 1.08
C VAL A 37 35.84 22.62 1.03
N VAL A 38 36.39 21.83 0.10
CA VAL A 38 37.85 21.64 -0.06
C VAL A 38 38.55 22.96 -0.42
N LYS A 39 37.93 23.78 -1.30
CA LYS A 39 38.49 25.08 -1.68
C LYS A 39 38.52 26.08 -0.51
N PHE A 40 37.51 26.06 0.36
CA PHE A 40 37.45 26.93 1.54
C PHE A 40 38.29 26.42 2.71
N TYR A 41 38.33 25.10 2.92
CA TYR A 41 39.06 24.44 4.00
C TYR A 41 40.22 23.63 3.40
N ALA A 42 41.22 24.34 2.88
CA ALA A 42 42.40 23.79 2.17
C ALA A 42 43.27 22.81 2.98
N LYS A 43 42.91 22.49 4.24
CA LYS A 43 43.69 21.69 5.19
C LYS A 43 43.13 20.30 5.48
N LEU A 44 41.94 19.96 4.96
CA LEU A 44 41.34 18.64 5.17
C LEU A 44 41.54 17.76 3.93
N ASN A 45 42.28 16.66 4.10
CA ASN A 45 42.34 15.56 3.12
C ASN A 45 41.03 14.77 3.11
N ILE A 46 39.91 15.41 2.77
CA ILE A 46 38.64 14.71 2.56
C ILE A 46 38.51 14.31 1.10
N GLU A 47 38.18 13.05 0.87
CA GLU A 47 37.91 12.52 -0.47
C GLU A 47 36.60 13.11 -1.02
N GLU A 48 36.68 13.81 -2.16
CA GLU A 48 35.53 14.41 -2.85
C GLU A 48 34.43 13.36 -3.18
N GLY A 49 34.83 12.10 -3.37
CA GLY A 49 33.92 10.98 -3.65
C GLY A 49 32.94 10.72 -2.50
N THR A 50 33.35 10.92 -1.25
CA THR A 50 32.46 10.73 -0.09
C THR A 50 31.32 11.74 -0.10
N TYR A 51 31.59 13.00 -0.46
CA TYR A 51 30.55 14.03 -0.59
C TYR A 51 29.59 13.75 -1.76
N ALA A 52 30.09 13.21 -2.86
CA ALA A 52 29.24 12.76 -3.98
C ALA A 52 28.32 11.61 -3.56
N LEU A 53 28.80 10.66 -2.76
CA LEU A 53 27.98 9.58 -2.23
C LEU A 53 26.90 10.09 -1.27
N LEU A 54 27.27 10.96 -0.32
CA LEU A 54 26.34 11.55 0.64
C LEU A 54 25.29 12.44 -0.06
N GLY A 55 25.66 13.13 -1.14
CA GLY A 55 24.72 13.91 -1.97
C GLY A 55 23.73 13.04 -2.73
N ALA A 56 24.15 11.87 -3.23
CA ALA A 56 23.22 10.90 -3.83
C ALA A 56 22.25 10.33 -2.79
N ALA A 57 22.77 9.97 -1.61
CA ALA A 57 21.96 9.47 -0.51
C ALA A 57 20.92 10.52 -0.07
N SER A 58 21.31 11.78 0.13
CA SER A 58 20.37 12.85 0.50
C SER A 58 19.27 13.03 -0.53
N PHE A 59 19.61 13.16 -1.81
CA PHE A 59 18.62 13.39 -2.87
C PHE A 59 17.60 12.24 -2.98
N LEU A 60 18.08 10.99 -2.93
CA LEU A 60 17.20 9.83 -2.97
C LEU A 60 16.37 9.69 -1.68
N GLY A 61 16.96 9.95 -0.51
CA GLY A 61 16.26 9.93 0.77
C GLY A 61 15.15 10.98 0.85
N GLY A 62 15.40 12.20 0.34
CA GLY A 62 14.41 13.26 0.29
C GLY A 62 13.30 13.03 -0.75
N SER A 63 13.64 12.53 -1.94
CA SER A 63 12.66 12.32 -3.02
C SER A 63 11.79 11.07 -2.79
N MET A 64 12.43 9.93 -2.47
CA MET A 64 11.76 8.63 -2.38
C MET A 64 11.33 8.26 -0.96
N ARG A 65 11.82 8.95 0.07
CA ARG A 65 11.53 8.68 1.50
C ARG A 65 11.87 7.26 1.98
N MET A 66 12.70 6.56 1.23
CA MET A 66 13.24 5.25 1.59
C MET A 66 14.51 5.45 2.43
N THR A 67 14.53 4.95 3.67
CA THR A 67 15.67 5.13 4.59
C THR A 67 16.52 3.88 4.72
N VAL A 68 15.95 2.79 5.24
CA VAL A 68 16.70 1.58 5.59
C VAL A 68 17.22 0.89 4.33
N SER A 69 16.36 0.60 3.36
CA SER A 69 16.75 -0.07 2.12
C SER A 69 17.77 0.74 1.32
N LEU A 70 17.59 2.05 1.24
CA LEU A 70 18.53 2.93 0.53
C LEU A 70 19.89 2.99 1.21
N CYS A 71 19.92 3.03 2.55
CA CYS A 71 21.16 2.98 3.31
C CYS A 71 21.92 1.67 3.03
N VAL A 72 21.23 0.53 3.06
CA VAL A 72 21.84 -0.77 2.78
C VAL A 72 22.40 -0.81 1.36
N ILE A 73 21.64 -0.35 0.36
CA ILE A 73 22.12 -0.30 -1.03
C ILE A 73 23.38 0.55 -1.15
N MET A 74 23.41 1.76 -0.56
CA MET A 74 24.58 2.64 -0.64
C MET A 74 25.81 2.06 0.05
N VAL A 75 25.62 1.41 1.18
CA VAL A 75 26.71 0.74 1.92
C VAL A 75 27.25 -0.45 1.13
N GLU A 76 26.40 -1.25 0.51
CA GLU A 76 26.78 -2.39 -0.33
C GLU A 76 27.56 -1.91 -1.56
N LEU A 77 27.08 -0.87 -2.24
CA LEU A 77 27.75 -0.28 -3.41
C LEU A 77 29.13 0.28 -3.09
N THR A 78 29.32 0.80 -1.87
CA THR A 78 30.59 1.37 -1.43
C THR A 78 31.51 0.32 -0.80
N ASN A 79 30.98 -0.85 -0.43
CA ASN A 79 31.67 -1.91 0.30
C ASN A 79 32.42 -1.39 1.56
N ASN A 80 31.85 -0.39 2.24
CA ASN A 80 32.47 0.26 3.39
C ASN A 80 31.46 0.57 4.49
N LEU A 81 31.39 -0.35 5.46
CA LEU A 81 30.49 -0.25 6.62
C LEU A 81 30.79 0.97 7.50
N LYS A 82 31.99 1.56 7.46
CA LYS A 82 32.33 2.74 8.28
C LYS A 82 31.56 3.99 7.86
N LEU A 83 31.08 4.05 6.61
CA LEU A 83 30.30 5.18 6.08
C LEU A 83 28.80 5.09 6.42
N LEU A 84 28.33 3.95 6.93
CA LEU A 84 26.95 3.71 7.32
C LEU A 84 26.35 4.79 8.24
N PRO A 85 26.97 5.19 9.38
CA PRO A 85 26.39 6.20 10.26
C PRO A 85 26.25 7.57 9.58
N LEU A 86 27.19 7.94 8.70
CA LEU A 86 27.12 9.20 7.96
C LEU A 86 25.98 9.18 6.94
N ILE A 87 25.84 8.09 6.19
CA ILE A 87 24.75 7.90 5.21
C ILE A 87 23.39 7.94 5.92
N MET A 88 23.24 7.23 7.05
CA MET A 88 22.02 7.24 7.84
C MET A 88 21.65 8.63 8.34
N LEU A 89 22.62 9.38 8.88
CA LEU A 89 22.38 10.73 9.38
C LEU A 89 21.85 11.64 8.27
N VAL A 90 22.52 11.66 7.12
CA VAL A 90 22.14 12.47 5.97
C VAL A 90 20.77 12.06 5.43
N LEU A 91 20.48 10.77 5.36
CA LEU A 91 19.18 10.25 4.94
C LEU A 91 18.05 10.68 5.87
N LEU A 92 18.26 10.59 7.19
CA LEU A 92 17.25 10.96 8.18
C LEU A 92 16.96 12.47 8.15
N ILE A 93 18.00 13.30 8.07
CA ILE A 93 17.82 14.76 7.94
C ILE A 93 17.08 15.07 6.63
N SER A 94 17.51 14.49 5.50
CA SER A 94 16.86 14.75 4.22
C SER A 94 15.42 14.27 4.18
N LYS A 95 15.10 13.14 4.80
CA LYS A 95 13.73 12.66 4.95
C LYS A 95 12.90 13.59 5.83
N ALA A 96 13.42 14.00 6.99
CA ALA A 96 12.70 14.89 7.90
C ALA A 96 12.36 16.23 7.23
N VAL A 97 13.31 16.78 6.45
CA VAL A 97 13.06 17.97 5.63
C VAL A 97 12.05 17.67 4.53
N GLY A 98 12.18 16.54 3.81
CA GLY A 98 11.23 16.15 2.76
C GLY A 98 9.80 15.97 3.27
N ASP A 99 9.62 15.32 4.42
CA ASP A 99 8.33 15.09 5.08
C ASP A 99 7.66 16.39 5.55
N ALA A 100 8.44 17.45 5.78
CA ALA A 100 7.89 18.76 6.15
C ALA A 100 7.28 19.52 4.96
N PHE A 101 7.75 19.25 3.73
CA PHE A 101 7.32 19.97 2.53
C PHE A 101 6.35 19.19 1.63
N ASN A 102 6.61 17.90 1.38
CA ASN A 102 5.87 17.10 0.40
C ASN A 102 5.67 15.65 0.89
N GLU A 103 4.92 14.83 0.15
CA GLU A 103 4.87 13.36 0.30
C GLU A 103 5.84 12.65 -0.66
N GLY A 104 6.03 11.34 -0.44
CA GLY A 104 6.86 10.44 -1.25
C GLY A 104 6.57 10.60 -2.72
N LEU A 105 7.59 10.66 -3.58
CA LEU A 105 7.36 10.67 -5.03
C LEU A 105 6.44 9.52 -5.47
N TYR A 106 6.68 8.31 -4.95
CA TYR A 106 5.88 7.14 -5.27
C TYR A 106 4.47 7.18 -4.67
N GLU A 107 4.30 7.80 -3.50
CA GLU A 107 2.99 7.98 -2.87
C GLU A 107 2.14 8.95 -3.67
N GLU A 108 2.72 10.08 -4.09
CA GLU A 108 2.06 11.07 -4.95
C GLU A 108 1.69 10.46 -6.31
N GLN A 109 2.57 9.64 -6.91
CA GLN A 109 2.24 8.93 -8.14
C GLN A 109 1.07 7.96 -7.96
N ALA A 110 1.01 7.22 -6.85
CA ALA A 110 -0.09 6.32 -6.56
C ALA A 110 -1.41 7.10 -6.37
N ARG A 111 -1.34 8.25 -5.68
CA ARG A 111 -2.46 9.18 -5.49
C ARG A 111 -2.97 9.75 -6.82
N LEU A 112 -2.07 10.20 -7.70
CA LEU A 112 -2.42 10.70 -9.03
C LEU A 112 -3.05 9.63 -9.93
N ARG A 113 -2.67 8.36 -9.76
CA ARG A 113 -3.30 7.22 -10.45
C ARG A 113 -4.63 6.79 -9.84
N GLY A 114 -5.05 7.39 -8.72
CA GLY A 114 -6.29 7.03 -8.03
C GLY A 114 -6.26 5.64 -7.39
N ILE A 115 -5.07 5.11 -7.08
CA ILE A 115 -4.95 3.80 -6.44
C ILE A 115 -5.23 3.97 -4.93
N PRO A 116 -6.20 3.25 -4.35
CA PRO A 116 -6.49 3.33 -2.93
C PRO A 116 -5.40 2.60 -2.13
N LEU A 117 -4.31 3.31 -1.83
CA LEU A 117 -3.21 2.80 -1.01
C LEU A 117 -3.52 3.00 0.48
N LEU A 118 -3.42 1.93 1.27
CA LEU A 118 -3.60 2.01 2.71
C LEU A 118 -2.26 2.31 3.40
N GLU A 119 -2.18 3.45 4.07
CA GLU A 119 -1.00 3.85 4.84
C GLU A 119 -0.82 2.93 6.07
N SER A 120 0.43 2.66 6.47
CA SER A 120 0.72 1.79 7.63
C SER A 120 0.28 2.38 8.97
N ARG A 121 0.07 3.70 9.03
CA ARG A 121 -0.43 4.39 10.22
C ARG A 121 -1.64 5.24 9.82
N PRO A 122 -2.76 5.16 10.55
CA PRO A 122 -3.88 6.06 10.30
C PRO A 122 -3.48 7.50 10.60
N LYS A 123 -4.03 8.44 9.81
CA LYS A 123 -3.88 9.88 10.06
C LYS A 123 -4.35 10.22 11.46
N TYR A 124 -3.76 11.26 12.07
CA TYR A 124 -4.06 11.65 13.45
C TYR A 124 -5.56 11.86 13.70
N GLU A 125 -6.24 12.51 12.75
CA GLU A 125 -7.69 12.74 12.77
C GLU A 125 -8.52 11.45 12.80
N MET A 126 -8.04 10.39 12.13
CA MET A 126 -8.75 9.11 12.04
C MET A 126 -8.59 8.24 13.29
N ARG A 127 -7.69 8.57 14.23
CA ARG A 127 -7.50 7.78 15.47
C ARG A 127 -8.71 7.83 16.40
N LYS A 128 -9.50 8.90 16.35
CA LYS A 128 -10.69 9.09 17.19
C LYS A 128 -11.98 8.67 16.47
N MET A 129 -11.90 8.35 15.18
CA MET A 129 -13.05 7.97 14.38
C MET A 129 -13.53 6.58 14.78
N THR A 130 -14.83 6.45 15.05
CA THR A 130 -15.42 5.16 15.39
C THR A 130 -15.69 4.34 14.12
N ALA A 131 -15.70 3.01 14.24
CA ALA A 131 -16.02 2.13 13.10
C ALA A 131 -17.42 2.43 12.52
N LYS A 132 -18.37 2.88 13.36
CA LYS A 132 -19.71 3.30 12.93
C LYS A 132 -19.67 4.50 11.99
N GLU A 133 -18.83 5.49 12.29
CA GLU A 133 -18.64 6.66 11.42
C GLU A 133 -17.89 6.28 10.14
N ALA A 134 -16.89 5.39 10.24
CA ALA A 134 -16.09 4.97 9.09
C ALA A 134 -16.88 4.14 8.07
N CYS A 135 -17.76 3.25 8.54
CA CYS A 135 -18.65 2.47 7.67
C CYS A 135 -19.78 3.31 7.05
N GLY A 136 -20.04 4.51 7.59
CA GLY A 136 -21.13 5.38 7.16
C GLY A 136 -22.53 4.78 7.36
N ASN A 137 -23.56 5.50 6.92
CA ASN A 137 -24.96 5.03 6.90
C ASN A 137 -25.28 4.18 5.65
N GLN A 138 -24.30 3.45 5.13
CA GLN A 138 -24.48 2.71 3.90
C GLN A 138 -25.36 1.47 4.16
N LYS A 139 -26.46 1.35 3.41
CA LYS A 139 -27.35 0.20 3.53
C LYS A 139 -26.61 -1.06 3.06
N VAL A 140 -26.27 -1.92 4.02
CA VAL A 140 -25.59 -3.19 3.75
C VAL A 140 -26.59 -4.16 3.11
N VAL A 141 -26.21 -4.73 1.97
CA VAL A 141 -26.98 -5.79 1.31
C VAL A 141 -26.54 -7.13 1.91
N SER A 142 -27.42 -7.75 2.69
CA SER A 142 -27.17 -9.03 3.35
C SER A 142 -27.99 -10.16 2.71
N PHE A 143 -27.53 -11.39 2.89
CA PHE A 143 -28.27 -12.59 2.53
C PHE A 143 -28.75 -13.32 3.80
N PRO A 144 -29.98 -13.86 3.84
CA PRO A 144 -30.37 -14.81 4.87
C PRO A 144 -29.60 -16.13 4.70
N ARG A 145 -29.53 -16.94 5.76
CA ARG A 145 -28.96 -18.31 5.71
C ARG A 145 -29.51 -19.15 4.56
N ILE A 146 -30.79 -18.97 4.23
CA ILE A 146 -31.49 -19.66 3.15
C ILE A 146 -32.14 -18.60 2.27
N ALA A 147 -31.65 -18.44 1.04
CA ALA A 147 -32.13 -17.46 0.07
C ALA A 147 -32.58 -18.16 -1.23
N LYS A 148 -33.60 -17.61 -1.88
CA LYS A 148 -34.01 -18.08 -3.21
C LYS A 148 -32.95 -17.70 -4.24
N VAL A 149 -32.66 -18.64 -5.14
CA VAL A 149 -31.68 -18.46 -6.22
C VAL A 149 -32.02 -17.25 -7.11
N ALA A 150 -33.31 -17.03 -7.39
CA ALA A 150 -33.77 -15.89 -8.17
C ALA A 150 -33.40 -14.54 -7.51
N ASP A 151 -33.60 -14.43 -6.20
CA ASP A 151 -33.30 -13.22 -5.44
C ASP A 151 -31.79 -12.98 -5.36
N VAL A 152 -31.00 -14.04 -5.17
CA VAL A 152 -29.52 -13.97 -5.19
C VAL A 152 -29.03 -13.46 -6.54
N VAL A 153 -29.53 -14.01 -7.66
CA VAL A 153 -29.14 -13.57 -9.00
C VAL A 153 -29.58 -12.12 -9.27
N ALA A 154 -30.77 -11.72 -8.81
CA ALA A 154 -31.25 -10.35 -8.94
C ALA A 154 -30.35 -9.36 -8.17
N ILE A 155 -29.97 -9.70 -6.93
CA ILE A 155 -29.08 -8.89 -6.09
C ILE A 155 -27.67 -8.81 -6.68
N LEU A 156 -27.14 -9.92 -7.22
CA LEU A 156 -25.85 -9.94 -7.89
C LEU A 156 -25.84 -9.13 -9.19
N ARG A 157 -26.97 -9.00 -9.89
CA ARG A 157 -27.08 -8.16 -11.09
C ARG A 157 -27.22 -6.68 -10.74
N SER A 158 -27.92 -6.34 -9.67
CA SER A 158 -28.14 -4.95 -9.26
C SER A 158 -26.96 -4.31 -8.53
N ASN A 159 -26.12 -5.10 -7.87
CA ASN A 159 -25.00 -4.60 -7.06
C ASN A 159 -23.62 -5.00 -7.61
N LYS A 160 -22.65 -4.08 -7.48
CA LYS A 160 -21.22 -4.30 -7.79
C LYS A 160 -20.37 -4.76 -6.60
N HIS A 161 -20.99 -5.03 -5.45
CA HIS A 161 -20.27 -5.51 -4.26
C HIS A 161 -19.72 -6.92 -4.47
N ASN A 162 -18.53 -7.17 -3.91
CA ASN A 162 -17.82 -8.46 -4.03
C ASN A 162 -17.96 -9.36 -2.79
N GLY A 163 -18.53 -8.85 -1.71
CA GLY A 163 -18.77 -9.60 -0.47
C GLY A 163 -20.11 -9.21 0.13
N PHE A 164 -20.83 -10.21 0.64
CA PHE A 164 -22.16 -10.06 1.21
C PHE A 164 -22.18 -10.78 2.57
N PRO A 165 -22.55 -10.10 3.67
CA PRO A 165 -22.71 -10.77 4.96
C PRO A 165 -23.95 -11.67 4.96
N VAL A 166 -23.84 -12.83 5.59
CA VAL A 166 -24.92 -13.78 5.81
C VAL A 166 -25.47 -13.59 7.22
N ILE A 167 -26.75 -13.31 7.33
CA ILE A 167 -27.45 -13.07 8.58
C ILE A 167 -28.44 -14.20 8.90
N ASP A 168 -28.56 -14.55 10.17
CA ASP A 168 -29.64 -15.38 10.71
C ASP A 168 -30.54 -14.55 11.61
N HIS A 169 -31.80 -14.95 11.67
CA HIS A 169 -32.77 -14.39 12.61
C HIS A 169 -32.97 -15.41 13.73
N THR A 170 -32.41 -15.12 14.91
CA THR A 170 -32.67 -15.93 16.10
C THR A 170 -34.14 -15.82 16.47
N ARG A 171 -34.72 -16.87 17.07
CA ARG A 171 -36.12 -16.90 17.58
C ARG A 171 -36.49 -15.71 18.48
N ASN A 172 -35.51 -15.04 19.07
CA ASN A 172 -35.68 -13.87 19.94
C ASN A 172 -35.69 -12.52 19.20
N GLY A 173 -35.64 -12.51 17.86
CA GLY A 173 -35.64 -11.28 17.05
C GLY A 173 -34.27 -10.61 16.88
N GLU A 174 -33.21 -11.18 17.45
CA GLU A 174 -31.84 -10.68 17.28
C GLU A 174 -31.27 -11.11 15.92
N THR A 175 -30.61 -10.16 15.24
CA THR A 175 -29.91 -10.42 13.96
C THR A 175 -28.48 -10.86 14.26
N LEU A 176 -28.17 -12.11 13.91
CA LEU A 176 -26.84 -12.67 14.12
C LEU A 176 -26.11 -12.77 12.78
N VAL A 177 -24.90 -12.24 12.70
CA VAL A 177 -24.06 -12.41 11.51
C VAL A 177 -23.36 -13.77 11.61
N ILE A 178 -23.71 -14.70 10.72
CA ILE A 178 -23.09 -16.04 10.67
C ILE A 178 -21.73 -15.96 9.98
N GLY A 179 -21.63 -15.17 8.91
CA GLY A 179 -20.41 -15.10 8.12
C GLY A 179 -20.49 -14.15 6.93
N LEU A 180 -19.55 -14.27 6.01
CA LEU A 180 -19.46 -13.46 4.78
C LEU A 180 -19.26 -14.39 3.59
N VAL A 181 -20.07 -14.20 2.55
CA VAL A 181 -19.95 -14.92 1.28
C VAL A 181 -19.46 -13.97 0.18
N LEU A 182 -18.46 -14.40 -0.57
CA LEU A 182 -17.94 -13.63 -1.70
C LEU A 182 -18.78 -13.88 -2.96
N ARG A 183 -18.82 -12.88 -3.83
CA ARG A 183 -19.44 -12.97 -5.15
C ARG A 183 -18.85 -14.11 -5.99
N SER A 184 -17.54 -14.31 -5.94
CA SER A 184 -16.86 -15.40 -6.66
C SER A 184 -17.38 -16.76 -6.21
N HIS A 185 -17.53 -17.00 -4.91
CA HIS A 185 -18.07 -18.24 -4.37
C HIS A 185 -19.52 -18.44 -4.80
N LEU A 186 -20.36 -17.40 -4.72
CA LEU A 186 -21.75 -17.47 -5.20
C LEU A 186 -21.85 -17.83 -6.68
N LEU A 187 -21.00 -17.26 -7.53
CA LEU A 187 -21.00 -17.57 -8.96
C LEU A 187 -20.63 -19.04 -9.22
N VAL A 188 -19.63 -19.57 -8.51
CA VAL A 188 -19.24 -20.98 -8.61
C VAL A 188 -20.38 -21.90 -8.14
N LEU A 189 -21.04 -21.58 -7.03
CA LEU A 189 -22.18 -22.35 -6.51
C LEU A 189 -23.37 -22.36 -7.47
N LEU A 190 -23.65 -21.21 -8.11
CA LEU A 190 -24.70 -21.11 -9.12
C LEU A 190 -24.39 -21.92 -10.39
N GLN A 191 -23.12 -22.03 -10.76
CA GLN A 191 -22.68 -22.85 -11.89
C GLN A 191 -22.70 -24.35 -11.58
N SER A 192 -22.25 -24.73 -10.38
CA SER A 192 -22.14 -26.13 -9.97
C SER A 192 -23.50 -26.76 -9.61
N LYS A 193 -24.50 -25.93 -9.25
CA LYS A 193 -25.85 -26.35 -8.82
C LYS A 193 -25.87 -27.32 -7.62
N VAL A 194 -24.79 -27.37 -6.84
CA VAL A 194 -24.56 -28.42 -5.82
C VAL A 194 -25.44 -28.24 -4.58
N ASP A 195 -25.77 -27.00 -4.20
CA ASP A 195 -26.47 -26.70 -2.93
C ASP A 195 -27.93 -26.24 -3.11
N PHE A 196 -28.59 -26.59 -4.21
CA PHE A 196 -30.00 -26.27 -4.39
C PHE A 196 -30.89 -27.21 -3.57
N GLN A 197 -31.36 -26.73 -2.42
CA GLN A 197 -32.37 -27.41 -1.62
C GLN A 197 -33.77 -27.15 -2.20
N HIS A 198 -34.58 -28.21 -2.32
CA HIS A 198 -35.99 -28.12 -2.71
C HIS A 198 -36.90 -27.67 -1.55
N SER A 199 -36.41 -27.73 -0.31
CA SER A 199 -37.10 -27.35 0.91
C SER A 199 -36.50 -26.08 1.52
N PRO A 200 -37.31 -25.23 2.19
CA PRO A 200 -36.86 -23.97 2.78
C PRO A 200 -36.21 -24.15 4.17
N PHE A 201 -35.95 -25.39 4.60
CA PHE A 201 -35.42 -25.69 5.93
C PHE A 201 -33.94 -26.04 5.86
N PRO A 202 -33.12 -25.60 6.84
CA PRO A 202 -31.72 -25.95 6.87
C PRO A 202 -31.60 -27.46 6.99
N SER A 203 -30.94 -28.08 6.01
CA SER A 203 -30.56 -29.48 6.11
C SER A 203 -29.45 -29.56 7.14
N ASP A 204 -29.81 -29.88 8.39
CA ASP A 204 -28.82 -30.12 9.45
C ASP A 204 -27.99 -31.33 9.04
N ALA A 205 -26.72 -31.10 8.72
CA ALA A 205 -25.74 -32.13 8.37
C ALA A 205 -25.28 -32.96 9.60
N THR A 206 -26.19 -33.23 10.54
CA THR A 206 -25.95 -33.98 11.79
C THR A 206 -26.97 -35.11 12.02
N GLY A 207 -27.63 -35.60 10.97
CA GLY A 207 -28.57 -36.74 11.04
C GLY A 207 -28.12 -38.04 10.35
N GLY A 208 -26.85 -38.16 9.97
CA GLY A 208 -26.31 -39.31 9.25
C GLY A 208 -25.87 -40.48 10.13
N SER A 209 -26.76 -41.00 10.99
CA SER A 209 -26.55 -42.32 11.60
C SER A 209 -27.87 -43.00 11.96
N GLY A 210 -28.25 -43.99 11.16
CA GLY A 210 -29.20 -45.02 11.55
C GLY A 210 -30.45 -45.12 10.67
N GLN A 211 -30.39 -45.97 9.65
CA GLN A 211 -31.27 -47.15 9.51
C GLN A 211 -30.99 -47.84 8.17
N MET A 212 -30.14 -48.88 8.24
CA MET A 212 -30.12 -49.98 7.29
C MET A 212 -30.77 -51.17 8.03
N ARG A 213 -31.97 -51.55 7.59
CA ARG A 213 -32.54 -52.89 7.71
C ARG A 213 -33.02 -53.29 6.33
#